data_AF-A0A0L0UNZ3-F1
#
_entry.id   AF-A0A0L0UNZ3-F1
#
_cell.length_a   1.000
_cell.length_b   1.000
_cell.length_c   1.000
_cell.angle_alpha   90.00
_cell.angle_beta   90.00
_cell.angle_gamma   90.00
#
_symmetry.space_group_name_H-M   'P 1'
#
loop_
_entity.id
_entity.type
_entity.pdbx_description
1 polymer ?
#
loop_
_entity_poly.entity_id
_entity_poly.type
_entity_poly.pdbx_seq_one_letter_code
_entity_poly.pdbx_strand_id
1 'polypeptide(L)'
;MGKPFERHARLLAPAILNILADKNPTARNNALDTLAVVADLCGLDCLASSVRTPLGIAKPELRSSALFWFVERVADPAVVEGLDLSTFASPIISCLEDWDGDVRKGATALLPNRSVSRY
;
A
#
# COMPACT_ATOMS: atom_id res chain seq x y z
N MET A 1 -17.35 10.48 -5.99
CA MET A 1 -16.39 11.00 -4.98
C MET A 1 -15.16 11.52 -5.73
N GLY A 2 -14.36 12.42 -5.17
CA GLY A 2 -13.26 13.08 -5.88
C GLY A 2 -12.43 13.98 -4.95
N LYS A 3 -11.62 14.91 -5.47
CA LYS A 3 -10.79 15.84 -4.66
C LYS A 3 -11.47 16.45 -3.42
N PRO A 4 -12.75 16.89 -3.43
CA PRO A 4 -13.41 17.40 -2.22
C PRO A 4 -13.54 16.37 -1.08
N PHE A 5 -13.48 15.08 -1.39
CA PHE A 5 -13.56 13.97 -0.43
C PHE A 5 -12.20 13.60 0.19
N GLU A 6 -11.09 14.06 -0.39
CA GLU A 6 -9.72 13.70 0.01
C GLU A 6 -9.44 13.89 1.51
N ARG A 7 -9.98 14.96 2.12
CA ARG A 7 -9.86 15.19 3.57
C ARG A 7 -10.52 14.09 4.39
N HIS A 8 -11.68 13.60 3.97
CA HIS A 8 -12.40 12.53 4.65
C HIS A 8 -11.73 11.18 4.37
N ALA A 9 -11.25 10.96 3.15
CA ALA A 9 -10.45 9.80 2.79
C ALA A 9 -9.22 9.65 3.70
N ARG A 10 -8.45 10.73 3.92
CA ARG A 10 -7.31 10.74 4.87
C ARG A 10 -7.69 10.30 6.28
N LEU A 11 -8.86 10.69 6.77
CA LEU A 11 -9.33 10.33 8.12
C LEU A 11 -9.77 8.87 8.22
N LEU A 12 -10.35 8.33 7.15
CA LEU A 12 -10.87 6.96 7.10
C LEU A 12 -9.79 5.92 6.74
N ALA A 13 -8.74 6.33 6.02
CA ALA A 13 -7.70 5.44 5.51
C ALA A 13 -7.07 4.51 6.58
N PRO A 14 -6.74 4.96 7.81
CA PRO A 14 -6.22 4.05 8.83
C PRO A 14 -7.21 2.97 9.26
N ALA A 15 -8.51 3.30 9.33
CA ALA A 15 -9.55 2.35 9.70
C ALA A 15 -9.76 1.30 8.58
N ILE A 16 -9.77 1.75 7.32
CA ILE A 16 -9.88 0.86 6.15
C ILE A 16 -8.68 -0.07 6.07
N LEU A 17 -7.45 0.44 6.24
CA LEU A 17 -6.24 -0.37 6.23
C LEU A 17 -6.20 -1.41 7.35
N ASN A 18 -6.69 -1.09 8.55
CA ASN A 18 -6.74 -2.07 9.63
C ASN A 18 -7.64 -3.28 9.33
N ILE A 19 -8.64 -3.13 8.46
CA ILE A 19 -9.51 -4.24 8.02
C ILE A 19 -8.73 -5.27 7.18
N LEU A 20 -7.59 -4.90 6.59
CA LEU A 20 -6.73 -5.85 5.87
C LEU A 20 -6.18 -6.97 6.77
N ALA A 21 -6.17 -6.78 8.09
CA ALA A 21 -5.79 -7.81 9.05
C ALA A 21 -6.95 -8.76 9.45
N ASP A 22 -8.16 -8.52 8.95
CA ASP A 22 -9.33 -9.30 9.36
C ASP A 22 -9.22 -10.75 8.88
N LYS A 23 -9.69 -11.71 9.68
CA LYS A 23 -9.66 -13.14 9.31
C LYS A 23 -10.68 -13.47 8.21
N ASN A 24 -11.75 -12.69 8.10
CA ASN A 24 -12.77 -12.84 7.08
C ASN A 24 -12.25 -12.34 5.71
N PRO A 25 -12.10 -13.23 4.71
CA PRO A 25 -11.63 -12.84 3.37
C PRO A 25 -12.54 -11.81 2.70
N THR A 26 -13.86 -11.87 2.92
CA THR A 26 -14.80 -10.91 2.34
C THR A 26 -14.55 -9.50 2.87
N ALA A 27 -14.28 -9.36 4.18
CA ALA A 27 -13.98 -8.05 4.77
C ALA A 27 -12.68 -7.46 4.22
N ARG A 28 -11.63 -8.28 4.08
CA ARG A 28 -10.36 -7.85 3.49
C ARG A 28 -10.52 -7.41 2.04
N ASN A 29 -11.22 -8.19 1.21
CA ASN A 29 -11.42 -7.87 -0.20
C ASN A 29 -12.20 -6.56 -0.35
N ASN A 30 -13.27 -6.37 0.42
CA ASN A 30 -14.04 -5.12 0.40
C ASN A 30 -13.18 -3.91 0.81
N ALA A 31 -12.25 -4.08 1.75
CA ALA A 31 -11.31 -3.03 2.14
C ALA A 31 -10.31 -2.71 1.01
N LEU A 32 -9.78 -3.72 0.33
CA LEU A 32 -8.91 -3.54 -0.84
C LEU A 32 -9.62 -2.80 -1.96
N ASP A 33 -10.86 -3.19 -2.28
CA ASP A 33 -11.69 -2.53 -3.29
C ASP A 33 -11.96 -1.06 -2.91
N THR A 34 -12.25 -0.81 -1.63
CA THR A 34 -12.45 0.55 -1.11
C THR A 34 -11.18 1.39 -1.25
N LEU A 35 -10.01 0.85 -0.90
CA LEU A 35 -8.73 1.55 -1.04
C LEU A 35 -8.42 1.86 -2.52
N ALA A 36 -8.70 0.93 -3.44
CA ALA A 36 -8.53 1.13 -4.86
C ALA A 36 -9.42 2.29 -5.37
N VAL A 37 -10.72 2.25 -5.06
CA VAL A 37 -11.66 3.32 -5.46
C VAL A 37 -11.26 4.68 -4.88
N VAL A 38 -10.78 4.72 -3.63
CA VAL A 38 -10.31 5.97 -3.02
C VAL A 38 -9.05 6.48 -3.71
N ALA A 39 -8.09 5.60 -4.03
CA ALA A 39 -6.88 5.97 -4.75
C ALA A 39 -7.21 6.53 -6.15
N ASP A 40 -8.12 5.88 -6.88
CA ASP A 40 -8.51 6.28 -8.24
C ASP A 40 -9.24 7.64 -8.26
N LEU A 41 -10.07 7.92 -7.25
CA LEU A 41 -10.90 9.13 -7.23
C LEU A 41 -10.23 10.31 -6.51
N CYS A 42 -9.43 10.05 -5.48
CA CYS A 42 -8.86 11.08 -4.61
C CYS A 42 -7.33 11.22 -4.74
N GLY A 43 -6.66 10.29 -5.41
CA GLY A 43 -5.21 10.23 -5.49
C GLY A 43 -4.61 9.30 -4.43
N LEU A 44 -3.49 8.66 -4.76
CA LEU A 44 -2.78 7.76 -3.83
C LEU A 44 -2.09 8.52 -2.69
N ASP A 45 -1.74 9.79 -2.90
CA ASP A 45 -1.09 10.67 -1.92
C ASP A 45 -1.92 10.79 -0.62
N CYS A 46 -3.25 10.81 -0.73
CA CYS A 46 -4.13 10.87 0.42
C CYS A 46 -4.12 9.58 1.27
N LEU A 47 -3.71 8.45 0.69
CA LEU A 47 -3.59 7.16 1.38
C LEU A 47 -2.16 6.84 1.81
N ALA A 48 -1.16 7.39 1.12
CA ALA A 48 0.26 7.01 1.26
C ALA A 48 0.78 7.07 2.70
N SER A 49 0.48 8.16 3.41
CA SER A 49 0.87 8.32 4.82
C SER A 49 0.27 7.23 5.72
N SER A 50 -0.97 6.81 5.44
CA SER A 50 -1.67 5.78 6.20
C SER A 50 -1.17 4.38 5.85
N VAL A 51 -0.78 4.12 4.59
CA VAL A 51 -0.21 2.84 4.13
C VAL A 51 1.15 2.57 4.77
N ARG A 52 1.92 3.61 5.11
CA ARG A 52 3.19 3.46 5.82
C ARG A 52 3.03 2.87 7.21
N THR A 53 1.94 3.21 7.91
CA THR A 53 1.68 2.75 9.28
C THR A 53 1.61 1.22 9.41
N PRO A 54 0.79 0.47 8.64
CA PRO A 54 0.73 -0.98 8.74
C PRO A 54 2.06 -1.66 8.46
N LEU A 55 2.92 -1.10 7.59
CA LEU A 55 4.26 -1.66 7.31
C LEU A 55 5.18 -1.73 8.53
N GLY A 56 4.98 -0.82 9.50
CA GLY A 56 5.73 -0.81 10.76
C GLY A 56 5.08 -1.62 11.89
N ILE A 57 3.86 -2.15 11.70
CA ILE A 57 3.16 -2.93 12.72
C ILE A 57 3.59 -4.39 12.63
N ALA A 58 3.88 -5.02 13.77
CA ALA A 58 4.23 -6.45 13.87
C ALA A 58 3.01 -7.38 13.66
N LYS A 59 2.33 -7.24 12.51
CA LYS A 59 1.20 -8.06 12.06
C LYS A 59 1.45 -8.50 10.60
N PRO A 60 1.96 -9.73 10.38
CA PRO A 60 2.34 -10.20 9.04
C PRO A 60 1.21 -10.15 8.01
N GLU A 61 -0.01 -10.53 8.40
CA GLU A 61 -1.18 -10.53 7.53
C GLU A 61 -1.56 -9.13 7.04
N LEU A 62 -1.42 -8.14 7.93
CA LEU A 62 -1.67 -6.73 7.62
C LEU A 62 -0.59 -6.19 6.69
N ARG A 63 0.68 -6.48 6.98
CA ARG A 63 1.83 -6.02 6.21
C ARG A 63 1.85 -6.59 4.80
N SER A 64 1.70 -7.90 4.66
CA SER A 64 1.69 -8.57 3.36
C SER A 64 0.55 -8.04 2.49
N SER A 65 -0.67 -7.96 3.03
CA SER A 65 -1.83 -7.41 2.30
C SER A 65 -1.62 -5.96 1.85
N ALA A 66 -1.09 -5.10 2.73
CA ALA A 66 -0.78 -3.71 2.41
C ALA A 66 0.33 -3.59 1.35
N LEU A 67 1.38 -4.41 1.45
CA LEU A 67 2.49 -4.45 0.48
C LEU A 67 2.00 -4.88 -0.90
N PHE A 68 1.24 -5.98 -1.00
CA PHE A 68 0.74 -6.44 -2.30
C PHE A 68 -0.19 -5.43 -2.96
N TRP A 69 -1.11 -4.82 -2.19
CA TRP A 69 -1.93 -3.73 -2.71
C TRP A 69 -1.07 -2.55 -3.18
N PHE A 70 -0.06 -2.15 -2.41
CA PHE A 70 0.81 -1.04 -2.77
C PHE A 70 1.62 -1.32 -4.05
N VAL A 71 2.15 -2.55 -4.21
CA VAL A 71 2.83 -3.01 -5.44
C VAL A 71 1.95 -2.81 -6.66
N GLU A 72 0.68 -3.20 -6.59
CA GLU A 72 -0.24 -3.04 -7.72
C GLU A 72 -0.51 -1.57 -8.05
N ARG A 73 -0.49 -0.67 -7.06
CA ARG A 73 -0.74 0.76 -7.27
C ARG A 73 0.46 1.48 -7.85
N VAL A 74 1.67 1.19 -7.36
CA VAL A 74 2.91 1.82 -7.87
C VAL A 74 3.37 1.20 -9.20
N ALA A 75 2.73 0.13 -9.67
CA ALA A 75 2.95 -0.41 -11.01
C ALA A 75 2.46 0.51 -12.12
N ASP A 76 1.54 1.44 -11.82
CA ASP A 76 1.13 2.50 -12.74
C ASP A 76 2.05 3.73 -12.60
N PRO A 77 2.87 4.08 -13.61
CA PRO A 77 3.77 5.22 -13.54
C PRO A 77 3.04 6.54 -13.27
N ALA A 78 1.80 6.71 -13.77
CA ALA A 78 1.02 7.93 -13.57
C ALA A 78 0.62 8.12 -12.11
N VAL A 79 0.49 7.03 -11.33
CA VAL A 79 0.20 7.06 -9.90
C VAL A 79 1.45 7.43 -9.09
N VAL A 80 2.64 7.10 -9.59
CA VAL A 80 3.92 7.41 -8.95
C VAL A 80 4.34 8.86 -9.20
N GLU A 81 3.92 9.45 -10.32
CA GLU A 81 4.17 10.86 -10.65
C GLU A 81 3.57 11.80 -9.58
N GLY A 82 4.43 12.29 -8.67
CA GLY A 82 4.05 13.20 -7.59
C GLY A 82 4.01 12.56 -6.19
N LEU A 83 4.28 11.25 -6.06
CA LEU A 83 4.36 10.59 -4.77
C LEU A 83 5.80 10.58 -4.22
N ASP A 84 5.98 11.05 -2.98
CA ASP A 84 7.26 10.93 -2.28
C ASP A 84 7.47 9.50 -1.73
N LEU A 85 8.00 8.64 -2.59
CA LEU A 85 8.33 7.25 -2.27
C LEU A 85 9.50 7.12 -1.27
N SER A 86 10.31 8.17 -1.07
CA SER A 86 11.47 8.11 -0.15
C SER A 86 11.03 7.78 1.28
N THR A 87 9.83 8.20 1.66
CA THR A 87 9.25 7.96 2.99
C THR A 87 8.88 6.49 3.25
N PHE A 88 8.84 5.66 2.21
CA PHE A 88 8.59 4.22 2.31
C PHE A 88 9.88 3.39 2.38
N ALA A 89 11.05 3.99 2.13
CA ALA A 89 12.31 3.24 2.05
C ALA A 89 12.61 2.48 3.34
N SER A 90 12.58 3.14 4.50
CA SER A 90 12.86 2.51 5.80
C SER A 90 11.91 1.36 6.13
N PRO A 91 10.57 1.50 6.08
CA PRO A 91 9.67 0.39 6.37
C PRO A 91 9.74 -0.73 5.32
N ILE A 92 9.98 -0.43 4.04
CA ILE A 92 10.18 -1.47 3.01
C ILE A 92 11.45 -2.27 3.31
N ILE A 93 12.57 -1.62 3.65
CA ILE A 93 13.82 -2.31 4.03
C ILE A 93 13.58 -3.24 5.21
N SER A 94 12.86 -2.78 6.24
CA SER A 94 12.47 -3.65 7.36
C SER A 94 11.61 -4.83 6.93
N CYS A 95 10.75 -4.68 5.93
CA CYS A 95 9.92 -5.77 5.40
C CYS A 95 10.71 -6.78 4.54
N LEU A 96 11.84 -6.38 3.94
CA LEU A 96 12.73 -7.31 3.22
C LEU A 96 13.40 -8.31 4.15
N GLU A 97 13.63 -7.91 5.40
CA GLU A 97 14.24 -8.73 6.44
C GLU A 97 13.21 -9.46 7.31
N ASP A 98 11.92 -9.43 6.92
CA ASP A 98 10.86 -9.98 7.75
C ASP A 98 10.94 -11.49 7.90
N TRP A 99 10.46 -12.03 9.04
CA TRP A 99 10.40 -13.46 9.25
C TRP A 99 9.32 -14.14 8.37
N ASP A 100 8.24 -13.44 8.06
CA ASP A 100 7.17 -13.93 7.22
C ASP A 100 7.56 -13.88 5.73
N GLY A 101 7.36 -15.01 5.04
CA GLY A 101 7.76 -15.16 3.64
C GLY A 101 6.95 -14.31 2.67
N ASP A 102 5.67 -14.06 2.96
CA ASP A 102 4.80 -13.29 2.07
C ASP A 102 5.03 -11.79 2.23
N VAL A 103 5.37 -11.33 3.44
CA VAL A 103 5.87 -9.95 3.65
C VAL A 103 7.14 -9.71 2.83
N ARG A 104 8.12 -10.63 2.87
CA ARG A 104 9.35 -10.50 2.07
C ARG A 104 9.08 -10.49 0.57
N LYS A 105 8.16 -11.32 0.08
CA LYS A 105 7.75 -11.33 -1.34
C LYS A 105 7.16 -9.99 -1.76
N GLY A 106 6.22 -9.45 -0.97
CA GLY A 106 5.60 -8.15 -1.24
C GLY A 106 6.63 -7.02 -1.26
N ALA A 107 7.55 -6.99 -0.29
CA ALA A 107 8.61 -5.99 -0.24
C ALA A 107 9.60 -6.11 -1.41
N THR A 108 9.95 -7.33 -1.81
CA THR A 108 10.84 -7.59 -2.96
C THR A 108 10.20 -7.13 -4.26
N ALA A 109 8.88 -7.28 -4.40
CA ALA A 109 8.15 -6.85 -5.59
C ALA A 109 8.13 -5.31 -5.79
N LEU A 110 8.42 -4.52 -4.74
CA LEU A 110 8.59 -3.07 -4.83
C LEU A 110 9.99 -2.65 -5.28
N LEU A 111 10.97 -3.56 -5.29
CA LEU A 111 12.32 -3.21 -5.71
C LEU A 111 12.37 -2.98 -7.24
N PRO A 112 13.24 -2.07 -7.70
CA PRO A 112 13.47 -1.90 -9.13
C PRO A 112 13.99 -3.21 -9.76
N ASN A 113 13.11 -3.90 -10.49
CA ASN A 113 13.48 -5.11 -11.20
C ASN A 113 14.28 -4.71 -12.45
N ARG A 114 15.45 -5.33 -12.66
CA ARG A 114 16.41 -5.03 -13.74
C ARG A 114 15.87 -5.26 -15.18
N SER A 115 14.60 -5.61 -15.37
CA SER A 115 14.04 -5.92 -16.70
C SER A 115 13.61 -4.68 -17.51
N VAL A 116 13.69 -3.48 -16.96
CA VAL A 116 13.50 -2.23 -17.73
C VAL A 116 14.84 -1.56 -18.02
N SER A 117 15.73 -2.31 -18.67
CA SER A 117 16.85 -1.73 -19.42
C SER A 117 16.48 -1.80 -20.90
N ARG A 118 15.63 -0.88 -21.36
CA ARG A 118 15.52 -0.59 -22.79
C ARG A 118 16.57 0.46 -23.13
N TYR A 119 17.73 -0.03 -23.55
CA TYR A 119 18.57 0.68 -24.52
C TYR A 119 18.02 0.41 -25.91
#